data_AF-A0A853CB05-F1
#
_entry.id   AF-A0A853CB05-F1
#
_cell.length_a   1.000
_cell.length_b   1.000
_cell.length_c   1.000
_cell.angle_alpha   90.00
_cell.angle_beta   90.00
_cell.angle_gamma   90.00
#
_symmetry.space_group_name_H-M   'P 1'
#
loop_
_entity.id
_entity.type
_entity.pdbx_description
1 polymer ?
#
loop_
_entity_poly.entity_id
_entity_poly.type
_entity_poly.pdbx_seq_one_letter_code
_entity_poly.pdbx_strand_id
1 'polypeptide(L)'
;MTSGQGGSEQEPTGPGQQGQDGGQGWNEPPSQQPPSYPAAPPAYPAAPPAAPPSYPPAPGAAQWGGAAPRPVDRPVTVRAGIGAFMANLILGVIGAIVTFTQLDDLINQALAAARAQGQTVPDTLTHDTVRAVILVGSIVGLVILGLEAMFVWFAWNGRNWARIVLWVIGGFGIISGLFTVFGGGATSSGFLEALSIIQFLLVLGGVILLALAPSNEWYRYRRWLRDTGQTH
;
A
#
# COMPACT_ATOMS: atom_id res chain seq x y z
N MET A 1 12.90 -54.22 12.67
CA MET A 1 11.57 -53.64 13.00
C MET A 1 11.36 -52.52 11.99
N THR A 2 10.93 -52.83 10.75
CA THR A 2 9.51 -52.83 10.30
C THR A 2 8.86 -51.47 10.57
N SER A 3 8.27 -50.66 9.68
CA SER A 3 7.92 -50.65 8.25
C SER A 3 6.69 -49.72 8.14
N GLY A 4 6.49 -48.99 7.04
CA GLY A 4 5.21 -48.36 6.67
C GLY A 4 5.36 -46.90 6.23
N GLN A 5 5.68 -46.61 4.95
CA GLN A 5 4.75 -46.41 3.81
C GLN A 5 3.88 -45.15 3.99
N GLY A 6 3.82 -44.18 3.07
CA GLY A 6 3.99 -44.23 1.61
C GLY A 6 2.66 -43.84 0.96
N GLY A 7 2.64 -42.85 0.06
CA GLY A 7 1.40 -42.46 -0.63
C GLY A 7 1.56 -41.22 -1.51
N SER A 8 2.10 -41.43 -2.71
CA SER A 8 2.11 -40.52 -3.85
C SER A 8 1.07 -40.98 -4.88
N GLU A 9 0.09 -40.16 -5.19
CA GLU A 9 -0.88 -40.36 -6.28
C GLU A 9 -0.52 -39.32 -7.36
N GLN A 10 0.25 -39.63 -8.41
CA GLN A 10 -0.09 -40.36 -9.64
C GLN A 10 -1.29 -39.79 -10.41
N GLU A 11 -0.95 -39.10 -11.51
CA GLU A 11 -1.77 -38.84 -12.71
C GLU A 11 -2.50 -40.09 -13.20
N PRO A 12 -3.60 -39.89 -13.95
CA PRO A 12 -3.91 -40.76 -15.07
C PRO A 12 -3.85 -40.01 -16.39
N THR A 13 -2.80 -40.35 -17.13
CA THR A 13 -2.73 -40.44 -18.59
C THR A 13 -4.04 -40.83 -19.25
N GLY A 14 -4.41 -40.14 -20.33
CA GLY A 14 -5.51 -40.52 -21.21
C GLY A 14 -5.21 -41.78 -22.04
N PRO A 15 -6.21 -42.32 -22.74
CA PRO A 15 -5.99 -43.19 -23.89
C PRO A 15 -6.46 -42.52 -25.18
N GLY A 16 -5.56 -42.45 -26.15
CA GLY A 16 -5.96 -42.41 -27.55
C GLY A 16 -6.49 -43.76 -27.99
N GLN A 17 -7.48 -43.76 -28.88
CA GLN A 17 -7.72 -44.88 -29.80
C GLN A 17 -8.05 -44.34 -31.19
N GLN A 18 -7.08 -44.50 -32.09
CA GLN A 18 -7.29 -44.70 -33.52
C GLN A 18 -7.92 -46.09 -33.73
N GLY A 19 -8.82 -46.20 -34.71
CA GLY A 19 -9.37 -47.48 -35.17
C GLY A 19 -10.15 -47.29 -36.46
N GLN A 20 -9.46 -47.51 -37.58
CA GLN A 20 -9.96 -47.55 -38.95
C GLN A 20 -10.06 -49.04 -39.37
N ASP A 21 -11.05 -49.35 -40.22
CA ASP A 21 -11.26 -50.57 -41.02
C ASP A 21 -11.73 -51.90 -40.38
N GLY A 22 -12.69 -52.54 -41.08
CA GLY A 22 -12.94 -53.99 -41.02
C GLY A 22 -14.42 -54.39 -40.96
N GLY A 23 -15.05 -54.66 -42.11
CA GLY A 23 -16.47 -54.99 -42.23
C GLY A 23 -16.91 -56.41 -41.84
N GLN A 24 -18.24 -56.59 -41.80
CA GLN A 24 -19.09 -57.81 -41.86
C GLN A 24 -20.51 -57.32 -41.52
N GLY A 25 -21.49 -57.17 -42.41
CA GLY A 25 -22.01 -58.12 -43.39
C GLY A 25 -23.27 -58.79 -42.83
N TRP A 26 -24.44 -58.12 -42.83
CA TRP A 26 -25.75 -58.76 -42.63
C TRP A 26 -26.91 -57.96 -43.29
N ASN A 27 -27.75 -58.74 -43.99
CA ASN A 27 -28.87 -58.43 -44.90
C ASN A 27 -29.80 -57.24 -44.62
N GLU A 28 -30.17 -56.54 -45.71
CA GLU A 28 -31.35 -55.67 -45.85
C GLU A 28 -32.68 -56.47 -45.88
N PRO A 29 -33.72 -56.04 -45.16
CA PRO A 29 -35.12 -56.35 -45.45
C PRO A 29 -35.79 -55.25 -46.30
N PRO A 30 -36.81 -55.59 -47.10
CA PRO A 30 -37.29 -54.76 -48.21
C PRO A 30 -38.03 -53.48 -47.77
N SER A 31 -37.84 -52.43 -48.57
CA SER A 31 -38.49 -51.13 -48.44
C SER A 31 -39.99 -51.21 -48.71
N GLN A 32 -40.80 -50.96 -47.67
CA GLN A 32 -42.24 -50.68 -47.81
C GLN A 32 -42.43 -49.17 -47.87
N GLN A 33 -42.99 -48.67 -48.98
CA GLN A 33 -43.43 -47.29 -49.11
C GLN A 33 -44.67 -47.03 -48.23
N PRO A 34 -44.67 -46.02 -47.35
CA PRO A 34 -45.89 -45.61 -46.64
C PRO A 34 -46.78 -44.69 -47.51
N PRO A 35 -48.12 -44.76 -47.39
CA PRO A 35 -49.05 -43.93 -48.15
C PRO A 35 -48.99 -42.44 -47.80
N SER A 36 -49.13 -41.59 -48.82
CA SER A 36 -49.22 -40.13 -48.71
C SER A 36 -50.51 -39.68 -48.00
N TYR A 37 -50.38 -39.04 -46.83
CA TYR A 37 -51.48 -38.37 -46.12
C TYR A 37 -51.52 -36.85 -46.42
N PRO A 38 -52.68 -36.18 -46.30
CA PRO A 38 -52.86 -34.78 -46.69
C PRO A 38 -52.19 -33.78 -45.73
N ALA A 39 -51.97 -32.57 -46.24
CA ALA A 39 -51.18 -31.48 -45.68
C ALA A 39 -51.53 -31.05 -44.23
N ALA A 40 -50.48 -30.78 -43.45
CA ALA A 40 -50.56 -30.22 -42.09
C ALA A 40 -50.82 -28.69 -42.10
N PRO A 41 -51.50 -28.14 -41.07
CA PRO A 41 -51.79 -26.70 -40.94
C PRO A 41 -50.54 -25.85 -40.62
N PRO A 42 -50.57 -24.53 -40.87
CA PRO A 42 -49.39 -23.66 -40.82
C PRO A 42 -48.79 -23.54 -39.41
N ALA A 43 -47.47 -23.65 -39.34
CA ALA A 43 -46.68 -23.51 -38.12
C ALA A 43 -46.58 -22.03 -37.70
N TYR A 44 -46.90 -21.73 -36.43
CA TYR A 44 -46.68 -20.43 -35.82
C TYR A 44 -45.18 -20.24 -35.53
N PRO A 45 -44.61 -19.03 -35.68
CA PRO A 45 -43.20 -18.77 -35.41
C PRO A 45 -42.89 -18.92 -33.91
N ALA A 46 -41.87 -19.73 -33.60
CA ALA A 46 -41.38 -19.94 -32.25
C ALA A 46 -40.74 -18.66 -31.69
N ALA A 47 -41.08 -18.33 -30.44
CA ALA A 47 -40.49 -17.21 -29.71
C ALA A 47 -38.99 -17.47 -29.40
N PRO A 48 -38.13 -16.45 -29.45
CA PRO A 48 -36.71 -16.61 -29.13
C PRO A 48 -36.50 -16.99 -27.65
N PRO A 49 -35.50 -17.83 -27.35
CA PRO A 49 -35.24 -18.29 -25.98
C PRO A 49 -34.89 -17.10 -25.07
N ALA A 50 -35.56 -17.03 -23.92
CA ALA A 50 -35.32 -16.02 -22.90
C ALA A 50 -33.89 -16.14 -22.36
N ALA A 51 -33.15 -15.03 -22.37
CA ALA A 51 -31.82 -14.96 -21.77
C ALA A 51 -31.90 -15.18 -20.25
N PRO A 52 -30.93 -15.90 -19.64
CA PRO A 52 -30.94 -16.18 -18.21
C PRO A 52 -30.85 -14.88 -17.39
N PRO A 53 -31.47 -14.82 -16.19
CA PRO A 53 -31.45 -13.63 -15.35
C PRO A 53 -30.02 -13.25 -14.96
N SER A 54 -29.59 -12.04 -15.36
CA SER A 54 -28.32 -11.48 -14.91
C SER A 54 -28.46 -11.00 -13.46
N TYR A 55 -27.73 -11.64 -12.56
CA TYR A 55 -27.61 -11.17 -11.18
C TYR A 55 -26.78 -9.88 -11.14
N PRO A 56 -27.18 -8.87 -10.33
CA PRO A 56 -26.37 -7.69 -10.12
C PRO A 56 -25.03 -8.09 -9.47
N PRO A 57 -23.90 -7.53 -9.93
CA PRO A 57 -22.59 -7.90 -9.41
C PRO A 57 -22.48 -7.54 -7.92
N ALA A 58 -21.91 -8.45 -7.13
CA ALA A 58 -21.67 -8.25 -5.71
C ALA A 58 -20.75 -7.03 -5.48
N PRO A 59 -21.06 -6.13 -4.53
CA PRO A 59 -20.19 -5.00 -4.20
C PRO A 59 -18.87 -5.52 -3.63
N GLY A 60 -17.81 -5.51 -4.44
CA GLY A 60 -16.49 -6.03 -4.06
C GLY A 60 -15.89 -7.04 -5.03
N ALA A 61 -16.66 -7.52 -6.01
CA ALA A 61 -16.07 -8.19 -7.18
C ALA A 61 -15.33 -7.13 -8.01
N ALA A 62 -14.03 -6.95 -7.72
CA ALA A 62 -13.13 -6.25 -8.62
C ALA A 62 -13.36 -6.82 -10.02
N GLN A 63 -13.85 -5.95 -10.90
CA GLN A 63 -14.18 -6.25 -12.27
C GLN A 63 -12.87 -6.67 -12.97
N TRP A 64 -12.59 -7.98 -12.98
CA TRP A 64 -11.47 -8.65 -13.68
C TRP A 64 -11.62 -8.57 -15.22
N GLY A 65 -12.14 -7.44 -15.70
CA GLY A 65 -12.41 -7.14 -17.11
C GLY A 65 -12.63 -5.65 -17.37
N GLY A 66 -12.35 -4.77 -16.40
CA GLY A 66 -12.26 -3.34 -16.67
C GLY A 66 -11.09 -3.05 -17.60
N ALA A 67 -11.29 -2.19 -18.61
CA ALA A 67 -10.24 -1.80 -19.55
C ALA A 67 -8.93 -1.44 -18.81
N ALA A 68 -7.80 -1.92 -19.33
CA ALA A 68 -6.48 -1.64 -18.75
C ALA A 68 -6.31 -0.13 -18.55
N PRO A 69 -5.97 0.35 -17.33
CA PRO A 69 -5.70 1.76 -17.11
C PRO A 69 -4.55 2.20 -18.02
N ARG A 70 -4.66 3.40 -18.59
CA ARG A 70 -3.60 3.97 -19.43
C ARG A 70 -2.28 3.98 -18.66
N PRO A 71 -1.13 3.63 -19.28
CA PRO A 71 0.16 3.79 -18.65
C PRO A 71 0.35 5.22 -18.17
N VAL A 72 0.63 5.38 -16.88
CA VAL A 72 0.87 6.70 -16.26
C VAL A 72 2.32 6.75 -15.79
N ASP A 73 3.11 7.61 -16.42
CA ASP A 73 4.45 7.95 -15.94
C ASP A 73 4.38 8.58 -14.56
N ARG A 74 5.46 8.50 -13.78
CA ARG A 74 5.46 9.07 -12.44
C ARG A 74 5.32 10.60 -12.51
N PRO A 75 4.22 11.18 -12.00
CA PRO A 75 3.97 12.60 -12.14
C PRO A 75 4.91 13.41 -11.26
N VAL A 76 5.14 14.67 -11.64
CA VAL A 76 5.97 15.62 -10.89
C VAL A 76 5.46 15.78 -9.46
N THR A 77 4.14 15.71 -9.23
CA THR A 77 3.54 15.77 -7.89
C THR A 77 4.02 14.65 -6.97
N VAL A 78 4.19 13.43 -7.47
CA VAL A 78 4.73 12.31 -6.67
C VAL A 78 6.21 12.51 -6.41
N ARG A 79 6.98 12.95 -7.42
CA ARG A 79 8.42 13.21 -7.27
C ARG A 79 8.70 14.33 -6.27
N ALA A 80 7.99 15.44 -6.38
CA ALA A 80 8.10 16.58 -5.48
C ALA A 80 7.58 16.24 -4.08
N GLY A 81 6.44 15.56 -3.98
CA GLY A 81 5.86 15.16 -2.70
C GLY A 81 6.78 14.23 -1.92
N ILE A 82 7.32 13.19 -2.57
CA ILE A 82 8.31 12.31 -1.95
C ILE A 82 9.63 13.04 -1.71
N GLY A 83 10.05 13.91 -2.62
CA GLY A 83 11.22 14.76 -2.43
C GLY A 83 11.11 15.63 -1.17
N ALA A 84 9.92 16.13 -0.85
CA ALA A 84 9.68 16.90 0.37
C ALA A 84 9.83 16.04 1.64
N PHE A 85 9.28 14.82 1.67
CA PHE A 85 9.52 13.88 2.77
C PHE A 85 10.98 13.45 2.88
N MET A 86 11.68 13.25 1.75
CA MET A 86 13.11 12.96 1.76
C MET A 86 13.93 14.14 2.30
N ALA A 87 13.59 15.37 1.95
CA ALA A 87 14.22 16.56 2.49
C ALA A 87 13.95 16.67 4.00
N ASN A 88 12.72 16.42 4.43
CA ASN A 88 12.35 16.38 5.86
C ASN A 88 13.19 15.33 6.61
N LEU A 89 13.32 14.13 6.06
CA LEU A 89 14.14 13.05 6.61
C LEU A 89 15.61 13.50 6.77
N ILE A 90 16.20 14.11 5.75
CA ILE A 90 17.58 14.60 5.78
C ILE A 90 17.74 15.69 6.86
N LEU A 91 16.79 16.63 6.95
CA LEU A 91 16.80 17.65 8.00
C LEU A 91 16.64 17.04 9.39
N GLY A 92 15.86 15.96 9.53
CA GLY A 92 15.75 15.19 10.76
C GLY A 92 17.07 14.54 11.16
N VAL A 93 17.82 13.97 10.21
CA VAL A 93 19.18 13.43 10.44
C VAL A 93 20.11 14.55 10.92
N ILE A 94 20.11 15.71 10.25
CA ILE A 94 20.95 16.85 10.64
C ILE A 94 20.58 17.32 12.04
N GLY A 95 19.29 17.46 12.34
CA GLY A 95 18.80 17.81 13.67
C GLY A 95 19.28 16.83 14.73
N ALA A 96 19.17 15.52 14.48
CA ALA A 96 19.66 14.49 15.38
C ALA A 96 21.17 14.61 15.63
N ILE A 97 21.98 14.83 14.58
CA ILE A 97 23.43 15.04 14.72
C ILE A 97 23.71 16.27 15.60
N VAL A 98 23.05 17.39 15.34
CA VAL A 98 23.21 18.62 16.14
C VAL A 98 22.85 18.37 17.60
N THR A 99 21.73 17.71 17.88
CA THR A 99 21.32 17.31 19.22
C THR A 99 22.39 16.46 19.90
N PHE A 100 22.96 15.47 19.20
CA PHE A 100 24.03 14.64 19.75
C PHE A 100 25.30 15.43 20.06
N THR A 101 25.69 16.37 19.21
CA THR A 101 26.86 17.24 19.45
C THR A 101 26.68 18.22 20.61
N GLN A 102 25.43 18.54 20.96
CA GLN A 102 25.05 19.50 22.00
C GLN A 102 24.43 18.82 23.23
N LEU A 103 24.62 17.50 23.37
CA LEU A 103 23.90 16.70 24.36
C LEU A 103 24.15 17.17 25.80
N ASP A 104 25.38 17.54 26.14
CA ASP A 104 25.72 18.04 27.47
C ASP A 104 25.06 19.39 27.77
N ASP A 105 25.03 20.30 26.80
CA ASP A 105 24.35 21.60 26.92
C ASP A 105 22.83 21.42 27.09
N LEU A 106 22.24 20.48 26.35
CA LEU A 106 20.82 20.14 26.46
C LEU A 106 20.48 19.56 27.84
N ILE A 107 21.32 18.69 28.39
CA ILE A 107 21.13 18.16 29.75
C ILE A 107 21.18 19.30 30.77
N ASN A 108 22.18 20.18 30.67
CA ASN A 108 22.33 21.32 31.56
C ASN A 108 21.12 22.27 31.50
N GLN A 109 20.64 22.57 30.29
CA GLN A 109 19.43 23.38 30.07
C GLN A 109 18.17 22.71 30.64
N ALA A 110 18.00 21.40 30.42
CA ALA A 110 16.85 20.65 30.93
C ALA A 110 16.82 20.66 32.48
N LEU A 111 17.97 20.45 33.12
CA LEU A 111 18.10 20.52 34.58
C LEU A 111 17.88 21.94 35.10
N ALA A 112 18.36 22.97 34.40
CA ALA A 112 18.13 24.36 34.77
C ALA A 112 16.64 24.74 34.66
N ALA A 113 15.97 24.32 33.59
CA ALA A 113 14.53 24.55 33.39
C ALA A 113 13.69 23.85 34.47
N ALA A 114 14.01 22.60 34.82
CA ALA A 114 13.32 21.86 35.89
C ALA A 114 13.43 22.58 37.25
N ARG A 115 14.61 23.13 37.56
CA ARG A 115 14.83 23.93 38.78
C ARG A 115 14.08 25.26 38.74
N ALA A 116 14.05 25.93 37.59
CA ALA A 116 13.39 27.23 37.42
C ALA A 116 11.85 27.15 37.53
N GLN A 117 11.26 26.00 37.19
CA GLN A 117 9.80 25.78 37.30
C GLN A 117 9.32 25.52 38.73
N GLY A 118 10.19 25.61 39.75
CA GLY A 118 9.81 25.46 41.15
C GLY A 118 9.31 24.05 41.50
N GLN A 119 9.50 23.08 40.61
CA GLN A 119 9.27 21.68 40.94
C GLN A 119 10.27 21.28 42.02
N THR A 120 9.79 20.63 43.08
CA THR A 120 10.64 19.84 43.97
C THR A 120 11.30 18.77 43.11
N VAL A 121 12.50 19.07 42.63
CA VAL A 121 13.28 18.17 41.79
C VAL A 121 13.47 16.89 42.62
N PRO A 122 12.82 15.77 42.26
CA PRO A 122 12.96 14.55 43.04
C PRO A 122 14.43 14.14 43.03
N ASP A 123 14.93 13.53 44.10
CA ASP A 123 16.31 13.00 44.14
C ASP A 123 16.62 12.02 42.99
N THR A 124 15.57 11.50 42.33
CA THR A 124 15.65 10.63 41.16
C THR A 124 15.99 11.37 39.86
N LEU A 125 15.86 12.70 39.79
CA LEU A 125 16.19 13.52 38.62
C LEU A 125 17.68 13.90 38.63
N THR A 126 18.52 12.87 38.60
CA THR A 126 19.98 13.01 38.53
C THR A 126 20.43 13.30 37.09
N HIS A 127 21.67 13.75 36.93
CA HIS A 127 22.31 13.95 35.63
C HIS A 127 22.25 12.66 34.78
N ASP A 128 22.47 11.50 35.39
CA ASP A 128 22.42 10.20 34.73
C ASP A 128 21.00 9.84 34.28
N THR A 129 19.97 10.17 35.07
CA THR A 129 18.57 9.97 34.68
C THR A 129 18.21 10.78 33.44
N VAL A 130 18.55 12.08 33.41
CA VAL A 130 18.26 12.95 32.26
C VAL A 130 19.02 12.49 31.02
N ARG A 131 20.30 12.12 31.19
CA ARG A 131 21.11 11.55 30.10
C ARG A 131 20.49 10.27 29.55
N ALA A 132 20.03 9.36 30.40
CA ALA A 132 19.38 8.13 29.98
C ALA A 132 18.09 8.40 29.21
N VAL A 133 17.25 9.34 29.67
CA VAL A 133 16.02 9.74 28.97
C VAL A 133 16.33 10.32 27.59
N ILE A 134 17.30 11.22 27.49
CA ILE A 134 17.70 11.80 26.20
C ILE A 134 18.23 10.72 25.28
N LEU A 135 19.10 9.83 25.76
CA LEU A 135 19.69 8.76 24.95
C LEU A 135 18.62 7.78 24.44
N VAL A 136 17.69 7.34 25.31
CA VAL A 136 16.56 6.50 24.91
C VAL A 136 15.68 7.23 23.89
N GLY A 137 15.38 8.52 24.14
CA GLY A 137 14.63 9.36 23.22
C GLY A 137 15.30 9.47 21.85
N SER A 138 16.61 9.66 21.80
CA SER A 138 17.39 9.69 20.56
C SER A 138 17.35 8.36 19.81
N ILE A 139 17.47 7.23 20.51
CA ILE A 139 17.37 5.89 19.88
C ILE A 139 15.98 5.69 19.28
N VAL A 140 14.93 6.01 20.04
CA VAL A 140 13.55 5.93 19.55
C VAL A 140 13.35 6.85 18.34
N GLY A 141 13.88 8.08 18.40
CA GLY A 141 13.85 9.03 17.28
C GLY A 141 14.53 8.47 16.02
N LEU A 142 15.70 7.84 16.16
CA LEU A 142 16.40 7.20 15.04
C LEU A 142 15.62 6.03 14.45
N VAL A 143 14.95 5.23 15.28
CA VAL A 143 14.07 4.14 14.81
C VAL A 143 12.90 4.71 14.02
N ILE A 144 12.25 5.76 14.52
CA ILE A 144 11.16 6.44 13.82
C ILE A 144 11.64 7.00 12.48
N LEU A 145 12.84 7.61 12.45
CA LEU A 145 13.45 8.13 11.22
C LEU A 145 13.72 7.00 10.20
N GLY A 146 14.23 5.85 10.66
CA GLY A 146 14.40 4.67 9.81
C GLY A 146 13.08 4.14 9.24
N LEU A 147 12.01 4.14 10.04
CA LEU A 147 10.67 3.77 9.60
C LEU A 147 10.11 4.78 8.57
N GLU A 148 10.32 6.08 8.78
CA GLU A 148 9.95 7.11 7.80
C GLU A 148 10.67 6.86 6.46
N ALA A 149 11.98 6.62 6.48
CA ALA A 149 12.75 6.29 5.28
C ALA A 149 12.19 5.05 4.56
N MET A 150 11.85 4.01 5.32
CA MET A 150 11.21 2.80 4.80
C MET A 150 9.87 3.11 4.12
N PHE A 151 8.99 3.89 4.76
CA PHE A 151 7.70 4.26 4.18
C PHE A 151 7.85 5.14 2.94
N VAL A 152 8.81 6.07 2.95
CA VAL A 152 9.13 6.89 1.79
C VAL A 152 9.59 6.01 0.63
N TRP A 153 10.45 5.02 0.87
CA TRP A 153 10.85 4.06 -0.15
C TRP A 153 9.67 3.22 -0.68
N PHE A 154 8.76 2.76 0.19
CA PHE A 154 7.56 2.06 -0.25
C PHE A 154 6.62 2.96 -1.06
N ALA A 155 6.42 4.20 -0.65
CA ALA A 155 5.64 5.18 -1.39
C ALA A 155 6.27 5.46 -2.77
N TRP A 156 7.59 5.60 -2.83
CA TRP A 156 8.35 5.78 -4.08
C TRP A 156 8.13 4.63 -5.06
N ASN A 157 7.90 3.43 -4.58
CA ASN A 157 7.65 2.28 -5.43
C ASN A 157 6.17 2.09 -5.82
N GLY A 158 5.27 2.98 -5.39
CA GLY A 158 3.85 2.97 -5.75
C GLY A 158 2.97 2.16 -4.80
N ARG A 159 3.43 1.89 -3.58
CA ARG A 159 2.61 1.24 -2.55
C ARG A 159 1.67 2.26 -1.92
N ASN A 160 0.38 2.18 -2.26
CA ASN A 160 -0.65 3.12 -1.77
C ASN A 160 -0.81 3.08 -0.23
N TRP A 161 -0.60 1.93 0.41
CA TRP A 161 -0.69 1.83 1.87
C TRP A 161 0.38 2.69 2.57
N ALA A 162 1.60 2.72 2.04
CA ALA A 162 2.70 3.52 2.60
C ALA A 162 2.41 5.01 2.50
N ARG A 163 1.73 5.45 1.42
CA ARG A 163 1.25 6.83 1.29
C ARG A 163 0.27 7.22 2.39
N ILE A 164 -0.68 6.35 2.72
CA ILE A 164 -1.65 6.60 3.79
C ILE A 164 -0.93 6.73 5.13
N VAL A 165 0.06 5.87 5.39
CA VAL A 165 0.88 5.97 6.60
C VAL A 165 1.63 7.30 6.66
N LEU A 166 2.22 7.76 5.55
CA LEU A 166 2.85 9.09 5.47
C LEU A 166 1.87 10.24 5.71
N TRP A 167 0.61 10.11 5.32
CA TRP A 167 -0.42 11.11 5.65
C TRP A 167 -0.77 11.11 7.13
N VAL A 168 -0.86 9.94 7.75
CA VAL A 168 -1.14 9.83 9.19
C VAL A 168 0.01 10.44 9.99
N ILE A 169 1.25 10.02 9.71
CA ILE A 169 2.44 10.55 10.38
C ILE A 169 2.63 12.04 10.08
N GLY A 170 2.48 12.44 8.81
CA GLY A 170 2.56 13.84 8.40
C GLY A 170 1.47 14.69 9.05
N GLY A 171 0.26 14.16 9.19
CA GLY A 171 -0.85 14.80 9.91
C GLY A 171 -0.53 15.03 11.38
N PHE A 172 0.03 14.03 12.06
CA PHE A 172 0.53 14.20 13.44
C PHE A 172 1.66 15.22 13.51
N GLY A 173 2.60 15.20 12.57
CA GLY A 173 3.69 16.17 12.48
C GLY A 173 3.17 17.61 12.29
N ILE A 174 2.15 17.80 11.46
CA ILE A 174 1.49 19.10 11.26
C ILE A 174 0.85 19.58 12.57
N ILE A 175 0.06 18.72 13.24
CA ILE A 175 -0.59 19.07 14.52
C ILE A 175 0.48 19.44 15.56
N SER A 176 1.53 18.63 15.68
CA SER A 176 2.65 18.91 16.60
C SER A 176 3.34 20.24 16.27
N GLY A 177 3.61 20.49 14.98
CA GLY A 177 4.25 21.72 14.53
C GLY A 177 3.40 22.96 14.84
N LEU A 178 2.07 22.87 14.73
CA LEU A 178 1.16 23.95 15.14
C LEU A 178 1.28 24.26 16.64
N PHE A 179 1.36 23.23 17.50
CA PHE A 179 1.59 23.45 18.93
C PHE A 179 2.94 24.10 19.20
N THR A 180 4.00 23.73 18.48
CA THR A 180 5.32 24.35 18.63
C THR A 180 5.31 25.82 18.20
N VAL A 181 4.71 26.13 17.05
CA VAL A 181 4.70 27.48 16.47
C VAL A 181 3.76 28.44 17.22
N PHE A 182 2.57 27.97 17.60
CA PHE A 182 1.53 28.83 18.21
C PHE A 182 1.38 28.68 19.73
N GLY A 183 1.91 27.61 20.32
CA GLY A 183 1.78 27.30 21.75
C GLY A 183 2.87 27.91 22.64
N GLY A 184 3.82 28.68 22.09
CA GLY A 184 4.87 29.34 22.88
C GLY A 184 5.92 28.40 23.48
N GLY A 185 5.97 27.12 23.05
CA GLY A 185 6.89 26.12 23.59
C GLY A 185 8.33 26.21 23.06
N ALA A 186 8.59 27.04 22.04
CA ALA A 186 9.92 27.22 21.47
C ALA A 186 10.78 28.13 22.38
N THR A 187 11.52 27.51 23.29
CA THR A 187 12.62 28.16 24.04
C THR A 187 13.98 27.94 23.36
N SER A 188 13.99 27.46 22.11
CA SER A 188 15.19 27.13 21.35
C SER A 188 15.71 28.31 20.53
N SER A 189 17.03 28.36 20.34
CA SER A 189 17.74 29.30 19.48
C SER A 189 17.11 29.42 18.08
N GLY A 190 17.16 30.63 17.48
CA GLY A 190 16.46 30.94 16.22
C GLY A 190 16.79 30.03 15.01
N PHE A 191 17.91 29.29 15.05
CA PHE A 191 18.22 28.28 14.04
C PHE A 191 17.30 27.05 14.11
N LEU A 192 17.08 26.50 15.31
CA LEU A 192 16.23 25.32 15.51
C LEU A 192 14.76 25.64 15.23
N GLU A 193 14.34 26.86 15.57
CA GLU A 193 13.01 27.36 15.23
C GLU A 193 12.81 27.46 13.71
N ALA A 194 13.76 28.08 12.99
CA ALA A 194 13.71 28.14 11.52
C ALA A 194 13.71 26.74 10.88
N LEU A 195 14.52 25.82 11.40
CA LEU A 195 14.55 24.42 10.96
C LEU A 195 13.20 23.74 11.14
N SER A 196 12.55 23.92 12.29
CA SER A 196 11.22 23.38 12.59
C SER A 196 10.16 23.91 11.64
N ILE A 197 10.18 25.22 11.33
CA ILE A 197 9.24 25.82 10.38
C ILE A 197 9.43 25.23 8.98
N ILE A 198 10.68 25.07 8.53
CA ILE A 198 10.97 24.48 7.22
C ILE A 198 10.48 23.02 7.16
N GLN A 199 10.75 22.22 8.19
CA GLN A 199 10.26 20.84 8.27
C GLN A 199 8.74 20.78 8.22
N PHE A 200 8.05 21.65 8.97
CA PHE A 200 6.59 21.76 8.91
C PHE A 200 6.08 22.04 7.49
N LEU A 201 6.68 23.00 6.77
CA LEU A 201 6.30 23.33 5.40
C LEU A 201 6.57 22.18 4.42
N LEU A 202 7.67 21.46 4.60
CA LEU A 202 8.00 20.28 3.78
C LEU A 202 6.98 19.16 3.97
N VAL A 203 6.62 18.85 5.22
CA VAL A 203 5.60 17.83 5.52
C VAL A 203 4.26 18.24 4.94
N LEU A 204 3.83 19.48 5.15
CA LEU A 204 2.57 20.02 4.61
C LEU A 204 2.53 19.94 3.07
N GLY A 205 3.57 20.45 2.41
CA GLY A 205 3.71 20.41 0.96
C GLY A 205 3.74 18.97 0.43
N GLY A 206 4.48 18.08 1.10
CA GLY A 206 4.56 16.65 0.77
C GLY A 206 3.22 15.95 0.83
N VAL A 207 2.44 16.17 1.89
CA VAL A 207 1.08 15.62 2.04
C VAL A 207 0.17 16.11 0.93
N ILE A 208 0.13 17.43 0.68
CA ILE A 208 -0.71 18.04 -0.35
C ILE A 208 -0.36 17.49 -1.74
N LEU A 209 0.93 17.49 -2.10
CA LEU A 209 1.40 16.99 -3.39
C LEU A 209 1.04 15.51 -3.61
N LEU A 210 1.10 14.69 -2.56
CA LEU A 210 0.71 13.29 -2.63
C LEU A 210 -0.81 13.07 -2.67
N ALA A 211 -1.60 14.05 -2.22
CA ALA A 211 -3.06 14.04 -2.24
C ALA A 211 -3.68 14.49 -3.57
N LEU A 212 -2.92 15.23 -4.40
CA LEU A 212 -3.37 15.71 -5.71
C LEU A 212 -3.80 14.57 -6.66
N ALA A 213 -4.72 14.91 -7.57
CA ALA A 213 -5.30 13.96 -8.53
C ALA A 213 -4.25 13.19 -9.37
N PRO A 214 -3.19 13.81 -9.93
CA PRO A 214 -2.18 13.08 -10.70
C PRO A 214 -1.46 12.02 -9.85
N SER A 215 -1.22 12.31 -8.58
CA SER A 215 -0.63 11.34 -7.64
C SER A 215 -1.57 10.14 -7.44
N ASN A 216 -2.87 10.39 -7.23
CA ASN A 216 -3.88 9.34 -7.06
C ASN A 216 -3.96 8.39 -8.27
N GLU A 217 -3.93 8.93 -9.49
CA GLU A 217 -3.97 8.14 -10.73
C GLU A 217 -2.75 7.21 -10.83
N TRP A 218 -1.55 7.73 -10.55
CA TRP A 218 -0.34 6.94 -10.57
C TRP A 218 -0.35 5.79 -9.55
N TYR A 219 -0.78 6.03 -8.31
CA TYR A 219 -0.87 4.97 -7.29
C TYR A 219 -1.94 3.92 -7.63
N ARG A 220 -3.04 4.31 -8.31
CA ARG A 220 -4.06 3.38 -8.81
C ARG A 220 -3.49 2.51 -9.93
N TYR A 221 -2.79 3.09 -10.89
CA TYR A 221 -2.13 2.35 -11.97
C TYR A 221 -1.08 1.36 -11.42
N ARG A 222 -0.23 1.80 -10.48
CA ARG A 222 0.77 0.93 -9.82
C ARG A 222 0.16 -0.18 -8.97
N ARG A 223 -1.07 -0.01 -8.48
CA ARG A 223 -1.82 -1.09 -7.82
C ARG A 223 -2.28 -2.10 -8.87
N TRP A 224 -2.93 -1.64 -9.93
CA TRP A 224 -3.40 -2.48 -11.02
C TRP A 224 -2.28 -3.37 -11.60
N LEU A 225 -1.09 -2.81 -11.89
CA LEU A 225 0.05 -3.59 -12.41
C LEU A 225 0.49 -4.75 -11.50
N ARG A 226 0.39 -4.57 -10.18
CA ARG A 226 0.76 -5.60 -9.20
C ARG A 226 -0.33 -6.67 -9.11
N ASP A 227 -1.58 -6.25 -9.15
CA ASP A 227 -2.73 -7.15 -9.06
C ASP A 227 -2.85 -8.02 -10.34
N THR A 228 -2.38 -7.53 -11.49
CA THR A 228 -2.37 -8.26 -12.77
C THR A 228 -1.06 -8.99 -13.08
N GLY A 229 -0.04 -8.91 -12.20
CA GLY A 229 1.25 -9.58 -12.40
C GLY A 229 2.11 -9.01 -13.54
N GLN A 230 1.77 -7.83 -14.08
CA GLN A 230 2.49 -7.19 -15.20
C GLN A 230 3.70 -6.36 -14.74
N THR A 231 4.34 -6.75 -13.64
CA THR A 231 5.53 -6.05 -13.14
C THR A 231 6.73 -6.37 -14.03
N HIS A 232 7.06 -5.45 -14.94
CA HIS A 232 8.39 -5.34 -15.55
C HIS A 232 9.32 -4.52 -14.65
#